data_AF-A0A1N6XZC1-F1
#
_entry.id   AF-A0A1N6XZC1-F1
#
_cell.length_a   1.000
_cell.length_b   1.000
_cell.length_c   1.000
_cell.angle_alpha   90.00
_cell.angle_beta   90.00
_cell.angle_gamma   90.00
#
_symmetry.space_group_name_H-M   'P 1'
#
loop_
_entity.id
_entity.type
_entity.pdbx_description
1 polymer ?
#
loop_
_entity_poly.entity_id
_entity_poly.type
_entity_poly.pdbx_seq_one_letter_code
_entity_poly.pdbx_strand_id
1 'polypeptide(L)'
;MGLVWFAVLLLLVAGLLWWMRRGGNPSHYRRVENVLDSEELALFVALGEAVEGQARVLCKVNLANVLSPSDKLGARKWQRAQDELTCWDLDYVLIDPEDGAPLCGIVLEEEEGHAEDFRRKACAAGGLALLAVPPANEYDVDHLRTQLHYYLEPELGLLEEDNEEPPVVDEHHHDRDFGNEPTFGAISLDGIDVGGRREPTLNPVLIDEVEVEGRLPEVKPVKKVHTQCPRCSSPLVERLARKGPQAGQYFMTCTRFPECRYATLTDKRVSH
;
A
#
# COMPACT_ATOMS: atom_id res chain seq x y z
N MET A 1 -46.70 5.51 -39.90
CA MET A 1 -46.81 4.80 -38.60
C MET A 1 -45.44 4.45 -38.00
N GLY A 2 -44.52 3.81 -38.72
CA GLY A 2 -43.23 3.37 -38.15
C GLY A 2 -42.32 4.48 -37.58
N LEU A 3 -42.27 5.65 -38.23
CA LEU A 3 -41.47 6.80 -37.78
C LEU A 3 -41.94 7.38 -36.43
N VAL A 4 -43.24 7.35 -36.17
CA VAL A 4 -43.83 7.84 -34.91
C VAL A 4 -43.49 6.90 -33.76
N TRP A 5 -43.59 5.58 -33.99
CA TRP A 5 -43.20 4.57 -33.00
C TRP A 5 -41.70 4.60 -32.68
N PHE A 6 -40.85 4.86 -33.67
CA PHE A 6 -39.41 5.01 -33.47
C PHE A 6 -39.07 6.24 -32.62
N ALA A 7 -39.73 7.37 -32.86
CA ALA A 7 -39.55 8.59 -32.06
C ALA A 7 -40.01 8.39 -30.60
N VAL A 8 -41.12 7.69 -30.37
CA VAL A 8 -41.61 7.35 -29.02
C VAL A 8 -40.63 6.44 -28.30
N LEU A 9 -40.10 5.41 -28.97
CA LEU A 9 -39.08 4.52 -28.40
C LEU A 9 -37.82 5.29 -28.00
N LEU A 10 -37.33 6.19 -28.86
CA LEU A 10 -36.17 7.02 -28.57
C LEU A 10 -36.38 7.93 -27.35
N LEU A 11 -37.56 8.53 -27.22
CA LEU A 11 -37.91 9.36 -26.06
C LEU A 11 -38.00 8.54 -24.77
N LEU A 12 -38.54 7.33 -24.83
CA LEU A 12 -38.59 6.41 -23.68
C LEU A 12 -37.18 5.97 -23.26
N VAL A 13 -36.33 5.62 -24.22
CA VAL A 13 -34.92 5.26 -23.95
C VAL A 13 -34.14 6.45 -23.41
N ALA A 14 -34.33 7.65 -23.96
CA ALA A 14 -33.71 8.87 -23.45
C ALA A 14 -34.18 9.21 -22.03
N GLY A 15 -35.48 9.05 -21.74
CA GLY A 15 -36.04 9.23 -20.41
C GLY A 15 -35.50 8.19 -19.40
N LEU A 16 -35.37 6.93 -19.82
CA LEU A 16 -34.78 5.86 -19.01
C LEU A 16 -33.29 6.10 -18.74
N LEU A 17 -32.52 6.51 -19.76
CA LEU A 17 -31.11 6.87 -19.62
C LEU A 17 -30.91 8.10 -18.73
N TRP A 18 -31.80 9.08 -18.83
CA TRP A 18 -31.80 10.26 -17.95
C TRP A 18 -32.16 9.89 -16.51
N TRP A 19 -33.10 8.97 -16.31
CA TRP A 19 -33.46 8.46 -14.99
C TRP A 19 -32.33 7.62 -14.37
N MET A 20 -31.67 6.76 -15.16
CA MET A 20 -30.47 6.02 -14.72
C MET A 20 -29.26 6.93 -14.44
N ARG A 21 -29.18 8.09 -15.10
CA ARG A 21 -28.15 9.12 -14.86
C ARG A 21 -28.46 10.06 -13.69
N ARG A 22 -29.67 10.05 -13.14
CA ARG A 22 -29.94 10.72 -11.86
C ARG A 22 -29.25 9.91 -10.76
N GLY A 23 -27.99 10.27 -10.49
CA GLY A 23 -27.31 9.84 -9.28
C GLY A 23 -28.23 10.05 -8.08
N GLY A 24 -28.39 9.00 -7.27
CA GLY A 24 -29.22 9.09 -6.07
C GLY A 24 -28.76 10.27 -5.21
N ASN A 25 -29.71 10.97 -4.61
CA ASN A 25 -29.35 11.94 -3.58
C ASN A 25 -28.55 11.23 -2.49
N PRO A 26 -27.50 11.87 -1.94
CA PRO A 26 -26.76 11.30 -0.82
C PRO A 26 -27.74 10.91 0.28
N SER A 27 -27.54 9.72 0.86
CA SER A 27 -28.32 9.28 2.01
C SER A 27 -28.16 10.23 3.19
N HIS A 28 -29.06 10.14 4.18
CA HIS A 28 -28.95 10.94 5.39
C HIS A 28 -27.75 10.49 6.23
N TYR A 29 -26.68 11.30 6.23
CA TYR A 29 -25.48 11.05 7.03
C TYR A 29 -25.47 11.88 8.31
N ARG A 30 -24.88 11.32 9.38
CA ARG A 30 -24.65 12.00 10.66
C ARG A 30 -23.16 11.92 10.99
N ARG A 31 -22.59 13.02 11.49
CA ARG A 31 -21.23 13.04 12.03
C ARG A 31 -21.18 12.23 13.33
N VAL A 32 -20.18 11.36 13.44
CA VAL A 32 -19.83 10.67 14.69
C VAL A 32 -19.11 11.63 15.64
N GLU A 33 -19.34 11.48 16.95
CA GLU A 33 -18.71 12.32 17.98
C GLU A 33 -17.24 11.94 18.18
N ASN A 34 -16.98 10.63 18.32
CA ASN A 34 -15.65 10.07 18.48
C ASN A 34 -15.37 9.07 17.36
N VAL A 35 -14.15 9.11 16.82
CA VAL A 35 -13.68 8.14 15.80
C VAL A 35 -13.12 6.89 16.49
N LEU A 36 -12.42 7.06 17.61
CA LEU A 36 -11.87 5.99 18.43
C LEU A 36 -12.67 5.88 19.73
N ASP A 37 -12.89 4.67 20.22
CA ASP A 37 -13.40 4.44 21.58
C ASP A 37 -12.30 4.62 22.65
N SER A 38 -12.59 4.33 23.93
CA SER A 38 -11.64 4.55 25.02
C SER A 38 -10.42 3.64 24.96
N GLU A 39 -10.59 2.40 24.52
CA GLU A 39 -9.52 1.40 24.47
C GLU A 39 -8.64 1.64 23.24
N GLU A 40 -9.27 1.93 22.10
CA GLU A 40 -8.60 2.38 20.88
C GLU A 40 -7.81 3.68 21.12
N LEU A 41 -8.39 4.66 21.83
CA LEU A 41 -7.68 5.91 22.11
C LEU A 41 -6.48 5.68 23.05
N ALA A 42 -6.64 4.83 24.08
CA ALA A 42 -5.56 4.50 25.00
C ALA A 42 -4.37 3.86 24.27
N LEU A 43 -4.64 2.91 23.36
CA LEU A 43 -3.58 2.28 22.58
C LEU A 43 -2.95 3.26 21.59
N PHE A 44 -3.74 4.08 20.91
CA PHE A 44 -3.23 5.06 19.95
C PHE A 44 -2.23 6.04 20.58
N VAL A 45 -2.54 6.53 21.79
CA VAL A 45 -1.65 7.42 22.54
C VAL A 45 -0.36 6.69 22.93
N ALA A 46 -0.48 5.48 23.47
CA ALA A 46 0.68 4.70 23.91
C ALA A 46 1.60 4.28 22.74
N LEU A 47 1.03 3.90 21.58
CA LEU A 47 1.78 3.60 20.37
C LEU A 47 2.56 4.82 19.89
N GLY A 48 1.93 6.00 19.86
CA GLY A 48 2.56 7.24 19.44
C GLY A 48 3.79 7.60 20.28
N GLU A 49 3.73 7.38 21.59
CA GLU A 49 4.86 7.57 22.51
C GLU A 49 5.92 6.46 22.39
N ALA A 50 5.49 5.21 22.17
CA ALA A 50 6.40 4.07 22.03
C ALA A 50 7.29 4.19 20.79
N VAL A 51 6.74 4.60 19.64
CA VAL A 51 7.43 4.66 18.34
C VAL A 51 8.04 6.02 18.01
N GLU A 52 8.01 6.98 18.94
CA GLU A 52 8.38 8.37 18.67
C GLU A 52 9.73 8.48 17.94
N GLY A 53 9.68 9.00 16.70
CA GLY A 53 10.86 9.19 15.85
C GLY A 53 11.28 7.99 14.99
N GLN A 54 10.76 6.79 15.25
CA GLN A 54 11.08 5.56 14.50
C GLN A 54 10.00 5.18 13.48
N ALA A 55 8.72 5.47 13.77
CA ALA A 55 7.61 5.21 12.86
C ALA A 55 6.49 6.25 13.00
N ARG A 56 5.51 6.20 12.10
CA ARG A 56 4.22 6.90 12.24
C ARG A 56 3.09 5.89 12.44
N VAL A 57 2.13 6.26 13.29
CA VAL A 57 0.95 5.45 13.58
C VAL A 57 -0.22 5.96 12.75
N LEU A 58 -0.83 5.08 11.96
CA LEU A 58 -2.11 5.29 11.30
C LEU A 58 -3.18 4.47 12.03
N CYS A 59 -4.42 4.96 12.11
CA CYS A 59 -5.55 4.27 12.75
C CYS A 59 -6.69 3.98 11.77
N LYS A 60 -7.45 2.91 12.00
CA LYS A 60 -8.58 2.45 11.18
C LYS A 60 -8.22 2.40 9.69
N VAL A 61 -7.12 1.71 9.38
CA VAL A 61 -6.57 1.64 8.03
C VAL A 61 -7.20 0.46 7.31
N ASN A 62 -7.89 0.74 6.20
CA ASN A 62 -8.40 -0.33 5.35
C ASN A 62 -7.27 -1.21 4.81
N LEU A 63 -7.45 -2.53 4.89
CA LEU A 63 -6.43 -3.52 4.52
C LEU A 63 -6.03 -3.39 3.04
N ALA A 64 -6.95 -2.95 2.18
CA ALA A 64 -6.66 -2.67 0.77
C ALA A 64 -5.74 -1.45 0.54
N ASN A 65 -5.53 -0.60 1.55
CA ASN A 65 -4.54 0.49 1.51
C ASN A 65 -3.15 0.04 1.98
N VAL A 66 -3.02 -1.19 2.47
CA VAL A 66 -1.78 -1.74 3.04
C VAL A 66 -1.27 -2.90 2.20
N LEU A 67 -2.18 -3.76 1.74
CA LEU A 67 -1.89 -4.92 0.93
C LEU A 67 -2.48 -4.77 -0.47
N SER A 68 -1.85 -5.45 -1.43
CA SER A 68 -2.37 -5.59 -2.79
C SER A 68 -2.24 -7.06 -3.22
N PRO A 69 -3.21 -7.61 -3.97
CA PRO A 69 -3.13 -8.97 -4.48
C PRO A 69 -1.93 -9.12 -5.42
N SER A 70 -1.35 -10.33 -5.45
CA SER A 70 -0.19 -10.61 -6.29
C SER A 70 -0.46 -10.35 -7.78
N ASP A 71 0.51 -9.71 -8.44
CA ASP A 71 0.51 -9.46 -9.89
C ASP A 71 0.49 -10.75 -10.73
N LYS A 72 0.75 -11.91 -10.12
CA LYS A 72 0.67 -13.22 -10.77
C LYS A 72 -0.78 -13.67 -11.03
N LEU A 73 -1.77 -13.00 -10.42
CA LEU A 73 -3.18 -13.33 -10.57
C LEU A 73 -3.75 -12.75 -11.87
N GLY A 74 -4.63 -13.50 -12.52
CA GLY A 74 -5.44 -12.95 -13.61
C GLY A 74 -6.43 -11.89 -13.11
N ALA A 75 -6.76 -10.91 -13.95
CA ALA A 75 -7.53 -9.72 -13.59
C ALA A 75 -8.80 -9.97 -12.76
N ARG A 76 -9.61 -10.99 -13.09
CA ARG A 76 -10.83 -11.31 -12.33
C ARG A 76 -10.53 -11.83 -10.91
N LYS A 77 -9.50 -12.67 -10.77
CA LYS A 77 -9.07 -13.19 -9.45
C LYS A 77 -8.41 -12.09 -8.63
N TRP A 78 -7.62 -11.24 -9.30
CA TRP A 78 -7.04 -10.05 -8.70
C TRP A 78 -8.12 -9.12 -8.14
N GLN A 79 -9.14 -8.78 -8.94
CA GLN A 79 -10.24 -7.93 -8.50
C GLN A 79 -11.00 -8.54 -7.32
N ARG A 80 -11.30 -9.85 -7.38
CA ARG A 80 -11.98 -10.52 -6.26
C ARG A 80 -11.16 -10.45 -4.97
N ALA A 81 -9.86 -10.69 -5.06
CA ALA A 81 -8.97 -10.57 -3.91
C ALA A 81 -8.88 -9.12 -3.41
N GLN A 82 -8.85 -8.14 -4.31
CA GLN A 82 -8.88 -6.72 -3.96
C GLN A 82 -10.17 -6.36 -3.23
N ASP A 83 -11.32 -6.74 -3.77
CA ASP A 83 -12.63 -6.50 -3.15
C ASP A 83 -12.72 -7.17 -1.77
N GLU A 84 -12.13 -8.36 -1.63
CA GLU A 84 -12.03 -9.05 -0.33
C GLU A 84 -11.21 -8.23 0.66
N LEU A 85 -10.04 -7.67 0.28
CA LEU A 85 -9.26 -6.79 1.14
C LEU A 85 -10.06 -5.54 1.58
N THR A 86 -10.89 -4.97 0.70
CA THR A 86 -11.68 -3.76 1.03
C THR A 86 -12.70 -3.98 2.15
N CYS A 87 -13.04 -5.24 2.44
CA CYS A 87 -13.99 -5.60 3.48
C CYS A 87 -13.39 -5.59 4.89
N TRP A 88 -12.08 -5.36 5.03
CA TRP A 88 -11.38 -5.45 6.30
C TRP A 88 -10.53 -4.22 6.57
N ASP A 89 -10.47 -3.85 7.85
CA ASP A 89 -9.60 -2.79 8.36
C ASP A 89 -8.63 -3.39 9.40
N LEU A 90 -7.45 -2.76 9.50
CA LEU A 90 -6.53 -2.88 10.62
C LEU A 90 -6.79 -1.73 11.59
N ASP A 91 -6.72 -2.02 12.89
CA ASP A 91 -6.94 -1.00 13.91
C ASP A 91 -5.82 0.05 13.87
N TYR A 92 -4.57 -0.41 13.72
CA TYR A 92 -3.43 0.48 13.46
C TYR A 92 -2.45 -0.10 12.45
N VAL A 93 -1.67 0.80 11.84
CA VAL A 93 -0.52 0.45 11.00
C VAL A 93 0.64 1.36 11.36
N LEU A 94 1.79 0.76 11.60
CA LEU A 94 3.07 1.44 11.71
C LEU A 94 3.66 1.59 10.31
N ILE A 95 4.01 2.81 9.94
CA ILE A 95 4.67 3.11 8.66
C ILE A 95 6.03 3.75 8.88
N ASP A 96 6.93 3.51 7.93
CA ASP A 96 8.21 4.18 7.85
C ASP A 96 7.99 5.70 7.64
N PRO A 97 8.68 6.57 8.41
CA PRO A 97 8.49 8.01 8.34
C PRO A 97 9.11 8.65 7.09
N GLU A 98 10.04 7.98 6.39
CA GLU A 98 10.74 8.49 5.21
C GLU A 98 9.98 8.19 3.92
N ASP A 99 9.54 6.95 3.72
CA ASP A 99 8.89 6.52 2.46
C ASP A 99 7.42 6.07 2.61
N GLY A 100 6.93 5.93 3.85
CA GLY A 100 5.56 5.52 4.14
C GLY A 100 5.30 4.03 3.96
N ALA A 101 6.34 3.19 3.80
CA ALA A 101 6.17 1.76 3.70
C ALA A 101 5.53 1.17 4.96
N PRO A 102 4.58 0.22 4.85
CA PRO A 102 3.99 -0.42 6.01
C PRO A 102 5.00 -1.36 6.67
N LEU A 103 5.29 -1.13 7.95
CA LEU A 103 6.22 -1.92 8.76
C LEU A 103 5.49 -3.04 9.50
N CYS A 104 4.37 -2.70 10.15
CA CYS A 104 3.62 -3.63 10.98
C CYS A 104 2.15 -3.21 11.08
N GLY A 105 1.23 -4.15 10.87
CA GLY A 105 -0.17 -4.00 11.24
C GLY A 105 -0.38 -4.32 12.72
N ILE A 106 -1.34 -3.67 13.35
CA ILE A 106 -1.74 -3.92 14.73
C ILE A 106 -3.25 -4.12 14.79
N VAL A 107 -3.68 -5.13 15.55
CA VAL A 107 -5.09 -5.45 15.79
C VAL A 107 -5.37 -5.47 17.29
N LEU A 108 -6.51 -4.94 17.70
CA LEU A 108 -7.01 -4.99 19.07
C LEU A 108 -7.80 -6.30 19.29
N GLU A 109 -7.24 -7.28 19.98
CA GLU A 109 -7.84 -8.61 20.20
C GLU A 109 -7.53 -9.15 21.59
N GLU A 110 -8.53 -9.67 22.32
CA GLU A 110 -8.35 -10.25 23.66
C GLU A 110 -7.42 -11.48 23.69
N GLU A 111 -7.40 -12.27 22.60
CA GLU A 111 -6.57 -13.47 22.47
C GLU A 111 -5.73 -13.42 21.18
N GLU A 112 -4.49 -13.89 21.25
CA GLU A 112 -3.67 -14.12 20.06
C GLU A 112 -4.27 -15.26 19.23
N GLY A 113 -5.00 -14.90 18.17
CA GLY A 113 -5.32 -15.80 17.08
C GLY A 113 -6.62 -16.57 17.24
N HIS A 114 -7.66 -16.05 16.60
CA HIS A 114 -8.53 -16.95 15.84
C HIS A 114 -7.77 -17.33 14.55
N ALA A 115 -7.36 -18.59 14.42
CA ALA A 115 -6.66 -19.13 13.24
C ALA A 115 -7.45 -18.97 11.92
N GLU A 116 -8.69 -18.49 11.99
CA GLU A 116 -9.56 -18.18 10.86
C GLU A 116 -9.62 -16.69 10.48
N ASP A 117 -8.94 -15.78 11.21
CA ASP A 117 -8.95 -14.36 10.85
C ASP A 117 -8.26 -14.14 9.50
N PHE A 118 -9.03 -13.62 8.54
CA PHE A 118 -8.57 -13.28 7.21
C PHE A 118 -7.42 -12.26 7.26
N ARG A 119 -7.44 -11.30 8.20
CA ARG A 119 -6.38 -10.28 8.33
C ARG A 119 -5.02 -10.90 8.54
N ARG A 120 -4.91 -11.90 9.43
CA ARG A 120 -3.65 -12.65 9.68
C ARG A 120 -3.17 -13.38 8.44
N LYS A 121 -4.07 -14.09 7.75
CA LYS A 121 -3.74 -14.84 6.53
C LYS A 121 -3.28 -13.90 5.41
N ALA A 122 -3.98 -12.79 5.22
CA ALA A 122 -3.65 -11.80 4.21
C ALA A 122 -2.32 -11.10 4.52
N CYS A 123 -2.10 -10.65 5.76
CA CYS A 123 -0.84 -10.03 6.17
C CYS A 123 0.35 -10.99 6.03
N ALA A 124 0.20 -12.24 6.49
CA ALA A 124 1.24 -13.26 6.32
C ALA A 124 1.55 -13.53 4.84
N ALA A 125 0.54 -13.67 3.98
CA ALA A 125 0.74 -13.85 2.54
C ALA A 125 1.37 -12.62 1.86
N GLY A 126 1.12 -11.43 2.39
CA GLY A 126 1.69 -10.17 1.93
C GLY A 126 3.06 -9.83 2.52
N GLY A 127 3.59 -10.66 3.44
CA GLY A 127 4.86 -10.40 4.12
C GLY A 127 4.81 -9.24 5.12
N LEU A 128 3.62 -8.88 5.62
CA LEU A 128 3.44 -7.84 6.62
C LEU A 128 3.31 -8.46 8.01
N ALA A 129 4.13 -7.99 8.95
CA ALA A 129 4.02 -8.39 10.35
C ALA A 129 2.70 -7.89 10.96
N LEU A 130 2.04 -8.73 11.77
CA LEU A 130 0.78 -8.39 12.43
C LEU A 130 0.89 -8.66 13.93
N LEU A 131 0.82 -7.61 14.74
CA LEU A 131 0.83 -7.67 16.20
C LEU A 131 -0.60 -7.60 16.73
N ALA A 132 -0.99 -8.53 17.59
CA ALA A 132 -2.23 -8.41 18.35
C ALA A 132 -1.95 -7.83 19.73
N VAL A 133 -2.78 -6.87 20.11
CA VAL A 133 -2.70 -6.19 21.40
C VAL A 133 -4.03 -6.37 22.12
N PRO A 134 -4.04 -6.92 23.34
CA PRO A 134 -5.26 -7.02 24.15
C PRO A 134 -5.87 -5.64 24.43
N PRO A 135 -7.20 -5.48 24.36
CA PRO A 135 -7.85 -4.24 24.72
C PRO A 135 -7.61 -3.90 26.18
N ALA A 136 -7.14 -2.69 26.42
CA ALA A 136 -6.93 -2.13 27.74
C ALA A 136 -7.18 -0.62 27.73
N ASN A 137 -7.49 -0.07 28.90
CA ASN A 137 -7.65 1.38 29.09
C ASN A 137 -6.32 2.09 29.38
N GLU A 138 -5.25 1.34 29.60
CA GLU A 138 -3.90 1.83 29.88
C GLU A 138 -2.88 0.81 29.41
N TYR A 139 -1.77 1.29 28.85
CA TYR A 139 -0.69 0.45 28.33
C TYR A 139 0.66 0.90 28.89
N ASP A 140 1.54 -0.07 29.17
CA ASP A 140 2.93 0.19 29.49
C ASP A 140 3.71 0.51 28.21
N VAL A 141 4.11 1.77 28.08
CA VAL A 141 4.83 2.29 26.91
C VAL A 141 6.18 1.61 26.72
N ASP A 142 6.90 1.28 27.80
CA ASP A 142 8.21 0.63 27.72
C ASP A 142 8.06 -0.83 27.26
N HIS A 143 7.00 -1.50 27.72
CA HIS A 143 6.65 -2.83 27.25
C HIS A 143 6.31 -2.82 25.76
N LEU A 144 5.41 -1.92 25.33
CA LEU A 144 5.05 -1.75 23.92
C LEU A 144 6.28 -1.44 23.06
N ARG A 145 7.14 -0.51 23.49
CA ARG A 145 8.38 -0.17 22.77
C ARG A 145 9.28 -1.38 22.58
N THR A 146 9.42 -2.23 23.61
CA THR A 146 10.22 -3.46 23.54
C THR A 146 9.63 -4.46 22.55
N GLN A 147 8.30 -4.61 22.52
CA GLN A 147 7.62 -5.47 21.53
C GLN A 147 7.78 -4.93 20.11
N LEU A 148 7.63 -3.62 19.93
CA LEU A 148 7.70 -2.96 18.61
C LEU A 148 9.10 -2.92 18.02
N HIS A 149 10.14 -2.91 18.85
CA HIS A 149 11.53 -2.88 18.41
C HIS A 149 11.85 -3.96 17.36
N TYR A 150 11.30 -5.16 17.50
CA TYR A 150 11.52 -6.25 16.54
C TYR A 150 10.94 -5.99 15.15
N TYR A 151 9.86 -5.21 15.07
CA TYR A 151 9.18 -4.90 13.81
C TYR A 151 9.71 -3.63 13.14
N LEU A 152 10.30 -2.71 13.91
CA LEU A 152 10.89 -1.46 13.43
C LEU A 152 12.29 -1.67 12.83
N GLU A 153 13.01 -2.71 13.26
CA GLU A 153 14.35 -3.06 12.76
C GLU A 153 14.38 -4.48 12.16
N PRO A 154 13.84 -4.70 10.95
CA PRO A 154 13.85 -6.01 10.31
C PRO A 154 15.26 -6.55 10.03
N GLU A 155 16.31 -5.72 10.08
CA GLU A 155 17.71 -6.16 9.91
C GLU A 155 18.22 -7.09 11.03
N LEU A 156 17.54 -7.17 12.19
CA LEU A 156 17.91 -8.09 13.29
C LEU A 156 17.27 -9.50 13.20
N GLY A 157 16.35 -9.73 12.24
CA GLY A 157 15.64 -11.00 12.05
C GLY A 157 16.29 -11.89 10.99
N LEU A 158 17.16 -12.79 11.43
CA LEU A 158 17.89 -13.78 10.65
C LEU A 158 17.04 -14.56 9.62
N LEU A 159 17.54 -14.61 8.37
CA LEU A 159 17.50 -15.74 7.43
C LEU A 159 16.30 -16.69 7.57
N GLU A 160 15.19 -16.42 6.87
CA GLU A 160 14.20 -17.47 6.63
C GLU A 160 14.78 -18.49 5.63
N GLU A 161 14.95 -19.72 6.10
CA GLU A 161 15.31 -20.88 5.31
C GLU A 161 14.18 -21.18 4.31
N ASP A 162 14.52 -21.18 3.02
CA ASP A 162 13.61 -21.48 1.92
C ASP A 162 13.00 -22.89 2.08
N ASN A 163 11.77 -22.99 2.61
CA ASN A 163 10.96 -24.21 2.50
C ASN A 163 10.42 -24.31 1.06
N GLU A 164 11.16 -25.03 0.25
CA GLU A 164 10.89 -25.30 -1.16
C GLU A 164 9.82 -26.41 -1.28
N GLU A 165 8.57 -26.05 -1.63
CA GLU A 165 7.57 -27.03 -2.08
C GLU A 165 7.55 -27.16 -3.62
N PRO A 166 7.50 -28.40 -4.15
CA PRO A 166 7.79 -28.72 -5.56
C PRO A 166 6.59 -28.48 -6.51
N PRO A 167 6.81 -28.50 -7.84
CA PRO A 167 5.84 -28.02 -8.82
C PRO A 167 4.76 -29.07 -9.10
N VAL A 168 3.50 -28.63 -9.22
CA VAL A 168 2.40 -29.46 -9.71
C VAL A 168 2.10 -29.12 -11.16
N VAL A 169 2.00 -30.18 -11.96
CA VAL A 169 1.97 -30.26 -13.41
C VAL A 169 0.55 -30.06 -13.97
N ASP A 170 0.52 -29.52 -15.19
CA ASP A 170 -0.57 -29.23 -16.13
C ASP A 170 -1.63 -30.35 -16.32
N GLU A 171 -2.88 -29.96 -16.64
CA GLU A 171 -3.65 -30.54 -17.78
C GLU A 171 -5.01 -29.82 -18.07
N HIS A 172 -5.01 -29.10 -19.20
CA HIS A 172 -5.99 -29.01 -20.32
C HIS A 172 -7.48 -28.56 -20.25
N HIS A 173 -7.79 -27.77 -21.30
CA HIS A 173 -9.05 -27.47 -22.03
C HIS A 173 -10.02 -26.42 -21.45
N HIS A 174 -10.60 -25.48 -22.21
CA HIS A 174 -10.86 -25.39 -23.66
C HIS A 174 -11.02 -23.91 -24.08
N ASP A 175 -10.63 -23.59 -25.32
CA ASP A 175 -10.80 -22.29 -25.99
C ASP A 175 -12.25 -21.84 -26.07
N ARG A 176 -12.51 -20.52 -25.94
CA ARG A 176 -13.29 -19.74 -26.92
C ARG A 176 -12.88 -18.26 -26.93
N ASP A 177 -12.67 -17.81 -28.15
CA ASP A 177 -12.25 -16.49 -28.63
C ASP A 177 -13.42 -15.46 -28.66
N PHE A 178 -13.06 -14.22 -28.99
CA PHE A 178 -13.84 -13.05 -29.43
C PHE A 178 -14.05 -11.90 -28.42
N GLY A 179 -13.05 -11.01 -28.39
CA GLY A 179 -13.14 -9.65 -28.96
C GLY A 179 -14.08 -8.62 -28.32
N ASN A 180 -13.50 -7.59 -27.69
CA ASN A 180 -13.49 -6.17 -28.12
C ASN A 180 -13.28 -5.24 -26.90
N GLU A 181 -12.25 -4.39 -26.99
CA GLU A 181 -11.99 -3.26 -26.09
C GLU A 181 -13.19 -2.29 -26.01
N PRO A 182 -13.29 -1.52 -24.91
CA PRO A 182 -13.60 -0.11 -25.10
C PRO A 182 -12.62 0.81 -24.38
N THR A 183 -12.25 1.82 -25.16
CA THR A 183 -11.42 2.99 -24.90
C THR A 183 -12.03 3.91 -23.85
N PHE A 184 -11.21 4.42 -22.93
CA PHE A 184 -11.58 5.46 -21.97
C PHE A 184 -11.77 6.80 -22.68
N GLY A 185 -12.97 7.37 -22.56
CA GLY A 185 -13.28 8.75 -22.95
C GLY A 185 -13.38 9.65 -21.72
N ALA A 186 -12.48 10.62 -21.62
CA ALA A 186 -12.44 11.65 -20.58
C ALA A 186 -13.70 12.52 -20.58
N ILE A 187 -14.17 12.92 -19.39
CA ILE A 187 -15.16 13.99 -19.25
C ILE A 187 -14.65 15.01 -18.22
N SER A 188 -14.43 16.21 -18.75
CA SER A 188 -14.17 17.48 -18.07
C SER A 188 -15.42 17.94 -17.31
N LEU A 189 -15.22 18.50 -16.11
CA LEU A 189 -16.26 19.12 -15.30
C LEU A 189 -15.94 20.61 -15.15
N ASP A 190 -16.77 21.46 -15.75
CA ASP A 190 -16.89 22.88 -15.40
C ASP A 190 -18.36 23.18 -15.05
N GLY A 191 -18.56 23.85 -13.90
CA GLY A 191 -19.62 24.85 -13.74
C GLY A 191 -20.71 24.66 -12.68
N ILE A 192 -20.44 25.13 -11.44
CA ILE A 192 -21.24 26.14 -10.66
C ILE A 192 -22.66 25.71 -10.14
N ASP A 193 -23.20 26.04 -8.95
CA ASP A 193 -22.88 26.88 -7.78
C ASP A 193 -23.57 26.25 -6.53
N VAL A 194 -22.97 26.32 -5.33
CA VAL A 194 -23.62 25.90 -4.07
C VAL A 194 -23.38 26.91 -2.96
N GLY A 195 -24.31 27.86 -2.83
CA GLY A 195 -24.40 28.74 -1.67
C GLY A 195 -24.86 28.00 -0.41
N GLY A 196 -24.02 28.04 0.63
CA GLY A 196 -24.44 27.82 2.03
C GLY A 196 -23.88 26.57 2.73
N ARG A 197 -22.75 26.05 2.27
CA ARG A 197 -21.97 24.96 2.88
C ARG A 197 -20.82 25.61 3.67
N ARG A 198 -20.53 25.18 4.91
CA ARG A 198 -19.12 25.26 5.36
C ARG A 198 -18.42 24.17 4.56
N GLU A 199 -17.91 24.56 3.40
CA GLU A 199 -17.14 23.69 2.52
C GLU A 199 -15.97 23.10 3.30
N PRO A 200 -15.48 21.90 2.93
CA PRO A 200 -14.08 21.59 3.19
C PRO A 200 -13.28 22.68 2.49
N THR A 201 -12.98 23.74 3.23
CA THR A 201 -12.04 24.76 2.79
C THR A 201 -10.71 24.02 2.72
N LEU A 202 -10.34 23.58 1.51
CA LEU A 202 -8.94 23.59 1.14
C LEU A 202 -8.46 24.98 1.52
N ASN A 203 -7.75 25.09 2.64
CA ASN A 203 -7.26 26.37 3.13
C ASN A 203 -6.07 26.72 2.22
N PRO A 204 -6.21 27.67 1.27
CA PRO A 204 -5.13 27.99 0.36
C PRO A 204 -3.93 28.61 1.10
N VAL A 205 -4.15 29.13 2.32
CA VAL A 205 -3.10 29.73 3.16
C VAL A 205 -2.08 28.69 3.67
N LEU A 206 -2.39 27.38 3.64
CA LEU A 206 -1.39 26.36 3.98
C LEU A 206 -0.41 26.07 2.84
N ILE A 207 -0.69 26.59 1.64
CA ILE A 207 0.28 26.69 0.55
C ILE A 207 0.62 28.17 0.48
N ASP A 208 1.35 28.68 1.49
CA ASP A 208 2.09 29.92 1.24
C ASP A 208 2.89 29.68 -0.04
N GLU A 209 2.76 30.60 -1.00
CA GLU A 209 3.72 30.77 -2.08
C GLU A 209 5.07 31.05 -1.39
N VAL A 210 5.73 29.99 -0.93
CA VAL A 210 7.15 30.03 -0.72
C VAL A 210 7.67 30.32 -2.12
N GLU A 211 8.02 31.58 -2.37
CA GLU A 211 9.04 31.91 -3.36
C GLU A 211 10.17 30.94 -3.08
N VAL A 212 10.22 29.85 -3.86
CA VAL A 212 11.30 28.89 -3.80
C VAL A 212 12.49 29.59 -4.44
N GLU A 213 13.05 30.57 -3.72
CA GLU A 213 14.45 30.93 -3.85
C GLU A 213 15.25 29.69 -3.45
N GLY A 214 15.43 28.81 -4.44
CA GLY A 214 16.44 27.78 -4.55
C GLY A 214 16.98 27.23 -3.23
N ARG A 215 16.16 26.52 -2.46
CA ARG A 215 16.69 25.49 -1.58
C ARG A 215 16.35 24.14 -2.17
N LEU A 216 17.17 23.75 -3.14
CA LEU A 216 17.36 22.34 -3.48
C LEU A 216 17.56 21.60 -2.15
N PRO A 217 16.80 20.53 -1.85
CA PRO A 217 17.13 19.69 -0.72
C PRO A 217 18.57 19.22 -0.91
N GLU A 218 19.42 19.40 0.11
CA GLU A 218 20.75 18.81 0.11
C GLU A 218 20.60 17.30 0.00
N VAL A 219 20.70 16.79 -1.22
CA VAL A 219 20.82 15.37 -1.50
C VAL A 219 22.10 14.94 -0.82
N LYS A 220 21.97 14.22 0.31
CA LYS A 220 23.11 13.59 0.98
C LYS A 220 23.88 12.82 -0.10
N PRO A 221 25.21 13.02 -0.22
CA PRO A 221 25.97 12.52 -1.35
C PRO A 221 25.81 11.00 -1.44
N VAL A 222 25.30 10.55 -2.59
CA VAL A 222 25.24 9.14 -2.96
C VAL A 222 26.63 8.55 -2.74
N LYS A 223 26.71 7.51 -1.89
CA LYS A 223 27.97 6.80 -1.58
C LYS A 223 28.67 6.44 -2.89
N LYS A 224 29.92 6.89 -3.04
CA LYS A 224 30.74 6.64 -4.24
C LYS A 224 30.81 5.14 -4.51
N VAL A 225 30.42 4.73 -5.72
CA VAL A 225 30.55 3.34 -6.18
C VAL A 225 32.04 3.03 -6.35
N HIS A 226 32.61 2.26 -5.41
CA HIS A 226 34.01 1.85 -5.48
C HIS A 226 34.19 0.84 -6.62
N THR A 227 35.15 1.07 -7.52
CA THR A 227 35.49 0.13 -8.61
C THR A 227 36.11 -1.18 -8.08
N GLN A 228 36.60 -1.17 -6.82
CA GLN A 228 37.19 -2.32 -6.13
C GLN A 228 36.37 -2.66 -4.89
N CYS A 229 36.27 -3.95 -4.58
CA CYS A 229 35.53 -4.44 -3.42
C CYS A 229 36.19 -3.98 -2.11
N PRO A 230 35.45 -3.33 -1.18
CA PRO A 230 36.02 -2.88 0.09
C PRO A 230 36.36 -4.03 1.04
N ARG A 231 35.84 -5.24 0.81
CA ARG A 231 36.11 -6.42 1.65
C ARG A 231 37.39 -7.16 1.27
N CYS A 232 37.72 -7.22 -0.01
CA CYS A 232 38.83 -8.07 -0.49
C CYS A 232 39.68 -7.43 -1.60
N SER A 233 39.44 -6.16 -1.94
CA SER A 233 40.11 -5.39 -3.02
C SER A 233 40.00 -5.96 -4.44
N SER A 234 39.28 -7.07 -4.63
CA SER A 234 39.05 -7.66 -5.96
C SER A 234 38.06 -6.79 -6.76
N PRO A 235 38.15 -6.78 -8.10
CA PRO A 235 37.27 -5.95 -8.94
C PRO A 235 35.81 -6.37 -8.80
N LEU A 236 34.91 -5.38 -8.93
CA LEU A 236 33.48 -5.61 -8.98
C LEU A 236 32.98 -5.78 -10.42
N VAL A 237 31.93 -6.58 -10.61
CA VAL A 237 31.28 -6.85 -11.89
C VAL A 237 29.79 -6.56 -11.77
N GLU A 238 29.23 -5.91 -12.78
CA GLU A 238 27.82 -5.59 -12.86
C GLU A 238 26.99 -6.82 -13.25
N ARG A 239 25.87 -7.05 -12.56
CA ARG A 239 24.89 -8.11 -12.85
C ARG A 239 23.47 -7.59 -12.72
N LEU A 240 22.55 -8.17 -13.49
CA LEU A 240 21.13 -7.88 -13.42
C LEU A 240 20.47 -8.77 -12.36
N ALA A 241 19.77 -8.17 -11.41
CA ALA A 241 18.92 -8.90 -10.48
C ALA A 241 17.74 -9.47 -11.26
N ARG A 242 17.61 -10.81 -11.28
CA ARG A 242 16.52 -11.50 -11.99
C ARG A 242 15.32 -11.83 -11.09
N LYS A 243 15.49 -11.73 -9.77
CA LYS A 243 14.53 -12.13 -8.74
C LYS A 243 14.66 -11.21 -7.53
N GLY A 244 13.58 -11.07 -6.75
CA GLY A 244 13.53 -10.25 -5.53
C GLY A 244 13.00 -8.83 -5.74
N PRO A 245 12.86 -8.03 -4.66
CA PRO A 245 12.30 -6.66 -4.70
C PRO A 245 13.11 -5.69 -5.57
N GLN A 246 14.36 -6.02 -5.87
CA GLN A 246 15.24 -5.25 -6.77
C GLN A 246 15.37 -5.91 -8.16
N ALA A 247 14.47 -6.85 -8.53
CA ALA A 247 14.49 -7.49 -9.85
C ALA A 247 14.36 -6.45 -10.96
N GLY A 248 15.22 -6.56 -11.98
CA GLY A 248 15.35 -5.58 -13.05
C GLY A 248 16.41 -4.50 -12.81
N GLN A 249 16.97 -4.40 -11.60
CA GLN A 249 18.06 -3.46 -11.32
C GLN A 249 19.45 -4.08 -11.49
N TYR A 250 20.43 -3.25 -11.84
CA TYR A 250 21.83 -3.64 -11.90
C TYR A 250 22.50 -3.47 -10.53
N PHE A 251 23.33 -4.45 -10.17
CA PHE A 251 24.13 -4.42 -8.95
C PHE A 251 25.56 -4.84 -9.25
N MET A 252 26.51 -4.25 -8.54
CA MET A 252 27.91 -4.64 -8.56
C MET A 252 28.13 -5.79 -7.57
N THR A 253 28.74 -6.88 -8.03
CA THR A 253 29.15 -8.01 -7.19
C THR A 253 30.64 -8.26 -7.28
N CYS A 254 31.25 -8.77 -6.21
CA CYS A 254 32.66 -9.14 -6.24
C CYS A 254 32.93 -10.31 -7.19
N THR A 255 33.97 -10.19 -8.02
CA THR A 255 34.44 -11.27 -8.90
C THR A 255 34.82 -12.56 -8.17
N ARG A 256 35.22 -12.44 -6.90
CA ARG A 256 35.64 -13.56 -6.05
C ARG A 256 34.50 -14.31 -5.38
N PHE A 257 33.26 -14.11 -5.82
CA PHE A 257 32.14 -14.93 -5.36
C PHE A 257 32.40 -16.41 -5.71
N PRO A 258 32.19 -17.39 -4.79
CA PRO A 258 31.47 -17.30 -3.51
C PRO A 258 32.32 -16.91 -2.29
N GLU A 259 33.66 -16.80 -2.42
CA GLU A 259 34.59 -16.53 -1.32
C GLU A 259 34.42 -15.12 -0.72
N CYS A 260 33.96 -14.14 -1.51
CA CYS A 260 33.63 -12.81 -1.04
C CYS A 260 32.23 -12.37 -1.53
N ARG A 261 31.24 -12.41 -0.63
CA ARG A 261 29.83 -12.08 -0.90
C ARG A 261 29.50 -10.59 -0.77
N TYR A 262 30.34 -9.72 -1.33
CA TYR A 262 30.06 -8.28 -1.37
C TYR A 262 29.20 -7.96 -2.60
N ALA A 263 28.06 -7.30 -2.39
CA ALA A 263 27.22 -6.75 -3.44
C ALA A 263 26.72 -5.35 -3.03
N THR A 264 26.58 -4.45 -4.01
CA THR A 264 26.00 -3.12 -3.82
C THR A 264 25.17 -2.76 -5.04
N LEU A 265 24.04 -2.07 -4.85
CA LEU A 265 23.21 -1.59 -5.95
C LEU A 265 23.95 -0.50 -6.74
N THR A 266 23.79 -0.50 -8.06
CA THR A 266 24.30 0.55 -8.93
C THR A 266 23.12 1.45 -9.31
N ASP A 267 23.08 2.68 -8.80
CA ASP A 267 22.13 3.68 -9.34
C ASP A 267 22.67 4.11 -10.71
N LYS A 268 22.22 3.47 -11.79
CA LYS A 268 22.49 3.90 -13.16
C LYS A 268 21.64 5.13 -13.48
N ARG A 269 21.95 6.24 -12.83
CA ARG A 269 21.74 7.60 -13.36
C ARG A 269 23.07 8.22 -13.77
N VAL A 270 23.87 7.45 -14.51
CA VAL A 270 24.97 8.00 -15.31
C VAL A 270 25.09 7.17 -16.56
N SER A 271 24.69 7.73 -17.71
CA SER A 271 25.62 7.89 -18.82
C SER A 271 24.97 8.57 -20.03
N HIS A 272 25.61 9.66 -20.44
CA HIS A 272 25.61 10.38 -21.73
C HIS A 272 24.56 11.46 -21.96
#